data_AF-A0A1D3K9S0-F1
#
_entry.id   AF-A0A1D3K9S0-F1
#
_cell.length_a   1.000
_cell.length_b   1.000
_cell.length_c   1.000
_cell.angle_alpha   90.00
_cell.angle_beta   90.00
_cell.angle_gamma   90.00
#
_symmetry.space_group_name_H-M   'P 1'
#
loop_
_entity.id
_entity.type
_entity.pdbx_description
1 polymer ?
#
loop_
_entity_poly.entity_id
_entity_poly.type
_entity_poly.pdbx_seq_one_letter_code
_entity_poly.pdbx_strand_id
1 'polypeptide(L)'
;MSTIISLIENAKKTKKDSIASTVRMPESLHTFIETLANDLELSKQEIMLKLLEQGASAAQQALEEVEKAELLQLAQTEKAEQPIAPGFHILNTNKAHTDEDHEWMLAHKAAAAFYSPWKFNIDRIKKDEVVFLYENGKGIVAYGQATGEVQVRDHEGEKDECHYQVLEGFTILEKPLSAAAIKKVLDRNVVFLKTMSGMPDGQKVLDLIQG
;
A
#
# COMPACT_ATOMS: atom_id res chain seq x y z
N MET A 1 1.86 -35.39 28.46
CA MET A 1 2.05 -35.89 27.08
C MET A 1 0.91 -35.34 26.24
N SER A 2 1.19 -34.37 25.38
CA SER A 2 0.20 -33.78 24.46
C SER A 2 -0.11 -34.79 23.35
N THR A 3 -1.38 -35.19 23.21
CA THR A 3 -1.83 -36.13 22.17
C THR A 3 -1.72 -35.51 20.77
N ILE A 4 -1.40 -36.33 19.76
CA ILE A 4 -1.33 -35.91 18.34
C ILE A 4 -2.59 -35.14 17.89
N ILE A 5 -3.75 -35.50 18.41
CA ILE A 5 -5.02 -34.82 18.14
C ILE A 5 -4.98 -33.34 18.58
N SER A 6 -4.42 -33.04 19.76
CA SER A 6 -4.28 -31.66 20.25
C SER A 6 -3.30 -30.82 19.43
N LEU A 7 -2.29 -31.45 18.82
CA LEU A 7 -1.37 -30.78 17.91
C LEU A 7 -2.05 -30.45 16.57
N ILE A 8 -2.90 -31.35 16.05
CA ILE A 8 -3.67 -31.13 14.82
C ILE A 8 -4.72 -30.03 15.00
N GLU A 9 -5.41 -30.00 16.14
CA GLU A 9 -6.40 -28.97 16.46
C GLU A 9 -5.74 -27.59 16.64
N ASN A 10 -4.58 -27.53 17.28
CA ASN A 10 -3.82 -26.29 17.40
C ASN A 10 -3.25 -25.83 16.06
N ALA A 11 -2.76 -26.74 15.20
CA ALA A 11 -2.29 -26.38 13.86
C ALA A 11 -3.38 -25.78 12.96
N LYS A 12 -4.65 -26.16 13.16
CA LYS A 12 -5.79 -25.54 12.46
C LYS A 12 -6.12 -24.13 12.97
N LYS A 13 -5.86 -23.83 14.24
CA LYS A 13 -6.11 -22.50 14.85
C LYS A 13 -5.00 -21.49 14.54
N THR A 14 -3.75 -21.95 14.38
CA THR A 14 -2.57 -21.08 14.16
C THR A 14 -2.25 -20.85 12.69
N LYS A 15 -3.15 -21.21 11.76
CA LYS A 15 -2.90 -21.10 10.33
C LYS A 15 -3.03 -19.63 9.89
N LYS A 16 -2.03 -18.81 10.25
CA LYS A 16 -1.72 -17.60 9.49
C LYS A 16 -1.26 -18.07 8.12
N ASP A 17 -1.95 -17.65 7.08
CA ASP A 17 -1.56 -17.94 5.70
C ASP A 17 -0.14 -17.40 5.47
N SER A 18 0.81 -18.33 5.43
CA SER A 18 2.24 -18.05 5.30
C SER A 18 2.69 -18.57 3.95
N ILE A 19 3.38 -17.72 3.20
CA ILE A 19 3.85 -18.04 1.84
C ILE A 19 5.32 -18.46 1.93
N ALA A 20 5.61 -19.69 1.49
CA ALA A 20 6.98 -20.18 1.43
C ALA A 20 7.78 -19.39 0.38
N SER A 21 8.90 -18.79 0.81
CA SER A 21 9.78 -17.99 -0.05
C SER A 21 11.23 -18.46 0.08
N THR A 22 11.93 -18.56 -1.05
CA THR A 22 13.35 -18.95 -1.08
C THR A 22 14.24 -17.72 -1.16
N VAL A 23 15.23 -17.61 -0.27
CA VAL A 23 16.18 -16.49 -0.23
C VAL A 23 17.59 -17.00 -0.54
N ARG A 24 18.26 -16.35 -1.49
CA ARG A 24 19.72 -16.48 -1.67
C ARG A 24 20.41 -15.35 -0.90
N MET A 25 21.44 -15.69 -0.16
CA MET A 25 22.19 -14.75 0.67
C MET A 25 23.70 -15.00 0.56
N PRO A 26 24.54 -13.98 0.81
CA PRO A 26 25.98 -14.17 0.90
C PRO A 26 26.35 -15.19 1.98
N GLU A 27 27.45 -15.92 1.76
CA GLU A 27 27.98 -16.90 2.72
C GLU A 27 28.22 -16.26 4.10
N SER A 28 28.76 -15.04 4.15
CA SER A 28 28.99 -14.31 5.40
C SER A 28 27.72 -14.10 6.22
N LEU A 29 26.61 -13.73 5.56
CA LEU A 29 25.32 -13.54 6.23
C LEU A 29 24.73 -14.88 6.67
N HIS A 30 24.86 -15.91 5.84
CA HIS A 30 24.43 -17.26 6.16
C HIS A 30 25.11 -17.80 7.42
N THR A 31 26.44 -17.69 7.48
CA THR A 31 27.25 -18.12 8.63
C THR A 31 26.88 -17.33 9.89
N PHE A 32 26.68 -16.01 9.78
CA PHE A 32 26.23 -15.20 10.91
C PHE A 32 24.89 -15.68 11.48
N ILE A 33 23.90 -15.93 10.61
CA ILE A 33 22.58 -16.42 11.02
C ILE A 33 22.68 -17.80 11.67
N GLU A 34 23.52 -18.68 11.14
CA GLU A 34 23.75 -20.01 11.75
C GLU A 34 24.38 -19.94 13.13
N THR A 35 25.42 -19.11 13.29
CA THR A 35 26.04 -18.88 14.60
C THR A 35 25.03 -18.32 15.59
N LEU A 36 24.27 -17.30 15.19
CA LEU A 36 23.26 -16.69 16.05
C LEU A 36 22.13 -17.68 16.43
N ALA A 37 21.72 -18.54 15.50
CA ALA A 37 20.74 -19.59 15.75
C ALA A 37 21.24 -20.60 16.79
N ASN A 38 22.50 -21.02 16.69
CA ASN A 38 23.12 -21.89 17.68
C ASN A 38 23.24 -21.22 19.06
N ASP A 39 23.68 -19.96 19.11
CA ASP A 39 23.86 -19.21 20.36
C ASP A 39 22.52 -18.95 21.10
N LEU A 40 21.44 -18.76 20.35
CA LEU A 40 20.10 -18.50 20.88
C LEU A 40 19.23 -19.75 21.02
N GLU A 41 19.74 -20.93 20.65
CA GLU A 41 19.02 -22.21 20.64
C GLU A 41 17.69 -22.16 19.84
N LEU A 42 17.69 -21.43 18.73
CA LEU A 42 16.54 -21.29 17.82
C LEU A 42 16.84 -21.89 16.45
N SER A 43 15.80 -22.21 15.68
CA SER A 43 16.03 -22.64 14.29
C SER A 43 16.51 -21.46 13.42
N LYS A 44 17.30 -21.78 12.40
CA LYS A 44 17.75 -20.81 11.41
C LYS A 44 16.58 -20.05 10.76
N GLN A 45 15.48 -20.76 10.48
CA GLN A 45 14.28 -20.20 9.89
C GLN A 45 13.61 -19.20 10.83
N GLU A 46 13.56 -19.47 12.13
CA GLU A 46 13.03 -18.54 13.13
C GLU A 46 13.90 -17.29 13.28
N ILE A 47 15.23 -17.43 13.30
CA ILE A 47 16.15 -16.28 13.32
C ILE A 47 15.98 -15.44 12.05
N MET A 48 15.96 -16.07 10.87
CA MET A 48 15.73 -15.38 9.60
C MET A 48 14.40 -14.62 9.61
N LEU A 49 13.32 -15.26 10.07
CA LEU A 49 12.02 -14.62 10.14
C LEU A 49 12.05 -13.39 11.06
N LYS A 50 12.60 -13.51 12.27
CA LYS A 50 12.69 -12.38 13.21
C LYS A 50 13.51 -11.22 12.66
N LEU A 51 14.65 -11.50 12.02
CA LEU A 51 15.48 -10.46 11.41
C LEU A 51 14.76 -9.78 10.23
N LEU A 52 14.03 -10.55 9.42
CA LEU A 52 13.22 -10.02 8.33
C LEU A 52 12.05 -9.18 8.85
N GLU A 53 11.37 -9.60 9.91
CA GLU A 53 10.29 -8.84 10.56
C GLU A 53 10.82 -7.50 11.09
N GLN A 54 11.99 -7.51 11.76
CA GLN A 54 12.63 -6.28 12.24
C GLN A 54 13.05 -5.37 11.09
N GLY A 55 13.68 -5.92 10.04
CA GLY A 55 14.06 -5.15 8.86
C GLY A 55 12.87 -4.56 8.12
N ALA A 56 11.78 -5.32 7.99
CA ALA A 56 10.52 -4.84 7.39
C ALA A 56 9.90 -3.71 8.23
N SER A 57 9.84 -3.87 9.56
CA SER A 57 9.33 -2.84 10.45
C SER A 57 10.16 -1.56 10.37
N ALA A 58 11.49 -1.66 10.35
CA ALA A 58 12.38 -0.50 10.22
C ALA A 58 12.19 0.20 8.85
N ALA A 59 12.03 -0.57 7.77
CA ALA A 59 11.76 -0.02 6.44
C ALA A 59 10.40 0.69 6.37
N GLN A 60 9.35 0.12 6.98
CA GLN A 60 8.03 0.74 7.07
C GLN A 60 8.09 2.06 7.83
N GLN A 61 8.73 2.10 9.01
CA GLN A 61 8.89 3.32 9.79
C GLN A 61 9.61 4.42 9.01
N ALA A 62 10.71 4.08 8.33
CA ALA A 62 11.44 5.04 7.51
C ALA A 62 10.59 5.60 6.35
N LEU A 63 9.78 4.76 5.70
CA LEU A 63 8.85 5.20 4.65
C LEU A 63 7.76 6.10 5.18
N GLU A 64 7.19 5.77 6.35
CA GLU A 64 6.20 6.61 7.01
C GLU A 64 6.76 7.98 7.38
N GLU A 65 7.98 8.04 7.94
CA GLU A 65 8.63 9.31 8.29
C GLU A 65 8.83 10.21 7.06
N VAL A 66 9.26 9.63 5.94
CA VAL A 66 9.41 10.35 4.67
C VAL A 66 8.07 10.87 4.17
N GLU A 67 7.01 10.03 4.16
CA GLU A 67 5.68 10.45 3.70
C GLU A 67 5.08 11.52 4.62
N LYS A 68 5.22 11.38 5.94
CA LYS A 68 4.79 12.39 6.93
C LYS A 68 5.50 13.72 6.72
N ALA A 69 6.81 13.71 6.49
CA ALA A 69 7.59 14.91 6.22
C ALA A 69 7.17 15.61 4.91
N GLU A 70 6.95 14.84 3.84
CA GLU A 70 6.45 15.35 2.57
C GLU A 70 5.06 15.99 2.72
N LEU A 71 4.14 15.33 3.42
CA LEU A 71 2.80 15.86 3.70
C LEU A 71 2.85 17.19 4.47
N LEU A 72 3.70 17.27 5.50
CA LEU A 72 3.90 18.50 6.27
C LEU A 72 4.45 19.64 5.40
N GLN A 73 5.40 19.35 4.51
CA GLN A 73 5.98 20.34 3.61
C GLN A 73 4.95 20.83 2.57
N LEU A 74 4.12 19.93 2.05
CA LEU A 74 3.06 20.26 1.09
C LEU A 74 1.98 21.13 1.75
N ALA A 75 1.56 20.80 2.97
CA ALA A 75 0.60 21.60 3.73
C ALA A 75 1.07 23.04 4.00
N GLN A 76 2.39 23.27 4.06
CA GLN A 76 2.98 24.61 4.19
C GLN A 76 3.04 25.38 2.86
N THR A 77 3.07 24.67 1.73
CA THR A 77 3.27 25.23 0.39
C THR A 77 1.96 25.55 -0.33
N GLU A 78 0.86 24.87 0.00
CA GLU A 78 -0.48 25.05 -0.60
C GLU A 78 -1.12 26.44 -0.39
N LYS A 79 -0.41 27.41 0.22
CA LYS A 79 -0.80 28.83 0.28
C LYS A 79 -0.46 29.63 -0.98
N ALA A 80 0.19 29.05 -2.00
CA ALA A 80 0.46 29.74 -3.26
C ALA A 80 0.23 28.82 -4.47
N GLU A 81 -0.62 29.30 -5.39
CA GLU A 81 -0.83 28.86 -6.79
C GLU A 81 -1.99 27.91 -7.14
N GLN A 82 -2.68 28.29 -8.24
CA GLN A 82 -3.82 27.66 -8.92
C GLN A 82 -3.35 26.96 -10.22
N PRO A 83 -4.14 26.01 -10.79
CA PRO A 83 -3.63 24.70 -11.21
C PRO A 83 -3.03 24.61 -12.61
N ILE A 84 -2.03 23.72 -12.72
CA ILE A 84 -1.38 23.26 -13.95
C ILE A 84 -2.00 21.90 -14.31
N ALA A 85 -2.98 21.87 -15.23
CA ALA A 85 -3.64 20.64 -15.76
C ALA A 85 -4.29 19.70 -14.71
N PRO A 86 -5.28 18.86 -15.08
CA PRO A 86 -5.76 17.81 -14.18
C PRO A 86 -4.60 16.86 -13.84
N GLY A 87 -4.28 16.74 -12.56
CA GLY A 87 -3.28 15.81 -12.06
C GLY A 87 -3.76 14.36 -12.12
N PHE A 88 -2.80 13.44 -12.07
CA PHE A 88 -3.08 12.03 -11.83
C PHE A 88 -2.44 11.62 -10.51
N HIS A 89 -3.11 10.70 -9.81
CA HIS A 89 -2.65 10.15 -8.55
C HIS A 89 -2.69 8.63 -8.62
N ILE A 90 -1.74 8.00 -7.93
CA ILE A 90 -1.86 6.59 -7.57
C ILE A 90 -2.08 6.50 -6.07
N LEU A 91 -3.11 5.76 -5.68
CA LEU A 91 -3.57 5.62 -4.31
C LEU A 91 -3.59 4.14 -3.94
N ASN A 92 -2.92 3.78 -2.86
CA ASN A 92 -2.95 2.44 -2.31
C ASN A 92 -4.33 2.14 -1.71
N THR A 93 -4.87 0.97 -2.02
CA THR A 93 -6.18 0.50 -1.53
C THR A 93 -6.17 -0.03 -0.10
N ASN A 94 -5.04 0.08 0.61
CA ASN A 94 -4.83 -0.43 1.97
C ASN A 94 -4.94 -1.97 2.11
N LYS A 95 -5.01 -2.71 1.00
CA LYS A 95 -5.17 -4.19 0.98
C LYS A 95 -4.12 -4.94 1.79
N ALA A 96 -2.91 -4.39 1.93
CA ALA A 96 -1.84 -5.00 2.73
C ALA A 96 -2.13 -4.97 4.24
N HIS A 97 -2.98 -4.04 4.70
CA HIS A 97 -3.37 -3.92 6.10
C HIS A 97 -4.74 -4.57 6.35
N THR A 98 -5.72 -4.28 5.50
CA THR A 98 -7.12 -4.69 5.69
C THR A 98 -7.78 -5.02 4.34
N ASP A 99 -8.33 -6.22 4.25
CA ASP A 99 -9.11 -6.64 3.09
C ASP A 99 -10.39 -5.83 2.93
N GLU A 100 -11.00 -5.48 4.06
CA GLU A 100 -12.26 -4.74 4.15
C GLU A 100 -12.15 -3.34 3.54
N ASP A 101 -11.05 -2.62 3.75
CA ASP A 101 -10.87 -1.27 3.19
C ASP A 101 -10.75 -1.30 1.67
N HIS A 102 -9.97 -2.25 1.14
CA HIS A 102 -9.84 -2.45 -0.28
C HIS A 102 -11.20 -2.75 -0.92
N GLU A 103 -11.94 -3.71 -0.36
CA GLU A 103 -13.27 -4.08 -0.86
C GLU A 103 -14.25 -2.91 -0.76
N TRP A 104 -14.19 -2.15 0.35
CA TRP A 104 -15.01 -0.97 0.56
C TRP A 104 -14.74 0.10 -0.51
N MET A 105 -13.48 0.40 -0.81
CA MET A 105 -13.09 1.37 -1.84
C MET A 105 -13.63 0.97 -3.22
N LEU A 106 -13.55 -0.30 -3.59
CA LEU A 106 -14.07 -0.81 -4.85
C LEU A 106 -15.60 -0.76 -4.90
N ALA A 107 -16.27 -1.20 -3.83
CA ALA A 107 -17.73 -1.23 -3.75
C ALA A 107 -18.34 0.18 -3.78
N HIS A 108 -17.70 1.15 -3.12
CA HIS A 108 -18.16 2.53 -3.04
C HIS A 108 -17.60 3.43 -4.14
N LYS A 109 -16.79 2.88 -5.05
CA LYS A 109 -16.17 3.61 -6.17
C LYS A 109 -15.40 4.83 -5.67
N ALA A 110 -14.62 4.64 -4.60
CA ALA A 110 -14.05 5.73 -3.83
C ALA A 110 -12.52 5.66 -3.75
N ALA A 111 -11.90 6.82 -3.80
CA ALA A 111 -10.54 7.05 -3.32
C ALA A 111 -10.61 7.33 -1.82
N ALA A 112 -9.97 6.53 -0.99
CA ALA A 112 -10.01 6.67 0.47
C ALA A 112 -8.61 6.48 1.08
N ALA A 113 -8.38 7.15 2.19
CA ALA A 113 -7.23 6.89 3.05
C ALA A 113 -7.66 6.99 4.52
N PHE A 114 -6.89 6.30 5.36
CA PHE A 114 -7.25 6.00 6.74
C PHE A 114 -6.17 6.52 7.69
N TYR A 115 -6.62 7.00 8.84
CA TYR A 115 -5.80 7.52 9.92
C TYR A 115 -4.97 8.77 9.60
N SER A 116 -4.73 9.60 10.61
CA SER A 116 -3.81 10.73 10.50
C SER A 116 -2.34 10.27 10.43
N PRO A 117 -1.49 10.89 9.57
CA PRO A 117 -1.81 12.02 8.68
C PRO A 117 -2.20 11.60 7.24
N TRP A 118 -2.22 10.30 6.95
CA TRP A 118 -2.39 9.80 5.58
C TRP A 118 -3.77 10.08 5.00
N LYS A 119 -4.81 10.12 5.82
CA LYS A 119 -6.18 10.49 5.40
C LYS A 119 -6.23 11.84 4.68
N PHE A 120 -5.39 12.79 5.07
CA PHE A 120 -5.32 14.13 4.45
C PHE A 120 -4.76 14.13 3.02
N ASN A 121 -4.21 13.00 2.53
CA ASN A 121 -3.90 12.88 1.10
C ASN A 121 -5.14 13.08 0.23
N ILE A 122 -6.31 12.62 0.70
CA ILE A 122 -7.57 12.71 -0.05
C ILE A 122 -8.02 14.15 -0.23
N ASP A 123 -7.75 15.03 0.73
CA ASP A 123 -8.14 16.44 0.70
C ASP A 123 -7.40 17.23 -0.40
N ARG A 124 -6.30 16.67 -0.87
CA ARG A 124 -5.43 17.26 -1.87
C ARG A 124 -5.86 16.92 -3.29
N ILE A 125 -6.64 15.85 -3.47
CA ILE A 125 -7.16 15.44 -4.77
C ILE A 125 -8.21 16.48 -5.22
N LYS A 126 -7.97 17.09 -6.37
CA LYS A 126 -8.84 18.13 -6.92
C LYS A 126 -9.87 17.53 -7.86
N LYS A 127 -10.93 18.31 -8.09
CA LYS A 127 -11.95 17.97 -9.08
C LYS A 127 -11.30 17.72 -10.44
N ASP A 128 -11.83 16.73 -11.14
CA ASP A 128 -11.42 16.31 -12.48
C ASP A 128 -10.05 15.62 -12.57
N GLU A 129 -9.33 15.43 -11.46
CA GLU A 129 -8.09 14.64 -11.39
C GLU A 129 -8.37 13.14 -11.47
N VAL A 130 -7.46 12.37 -12.06
CA VAL A 130 -7.62 10.92 -12.19
C VAL A 130 -6.92 10.19 -11.06
N VAL A 131 -7.62 9.29 -10.38
CA VAL A 131 -7.07 8.46 -9.31
C VAL A 131 -7.02 7.01 -9.78
N PHE A 132 -5.82 6.44 -9.78
CA PHE A 132 -5.59 5.00 -9.97
C PHE A 132 -5.54 4.31 -8.61
N LEU A 133 -6.42 3.33 -8.40
CA LEU A 133 -6.41 2.48 -7.21
C LEU A 133 -5.42 1.33 -7.39
N TYR A 134 -4.44 1.26 -6.50
CA TYR A 134 -3.35 0.29 -6.51
C TYR A 134 -3.50 -0.75 -5.40
N GLU A 135 -3.42 -2.02 -5.77
CA GLU A 135 -3.41 -3.17 -4.86
C GLU A 135 -1.99 -3.72 -4.75
N ASN A 136 -1.44 -3.80 -3.53
CA ASN A 136 -0.10 -4.33 -3.30
C ASN A 136 0.05 -5.75 -3.87
N GLY A 137 1.15 -5.97 -4.61
CA GLY A 137 1.43 -7.27 -5.22
C GLY A 137 0.67 -7.56 -6.53
N LYS A 138 -0.31 -6.74 -6.91
CA LYS A 138 -1.14 -6.95 -8.11
C LYS A 138 -0.99 -5.85 -9.15
N GLY A 139 -1.08 -4.58 -8.73
CA GLY A 139 -1.01 -3.43 -9.64
C GLY A 139 -2.19 -2.47 -9.52
N ILE A 140 -2.40 -1.64 -10.54
CA ILE A 140 -3.63 -0.82 -10.64
C ILE A 140 -4.80 -1.75 -10.93
N VAL A 141 -5.84 -1.67 -10.12
CA VAL A 141 -7.04 -2.53 -10.20
C VAL A 141 -8.28 -1.77 -10.62
N ALA A 142 -8.31 -0.46 -10.41
CA ALA A 142 -9.41 0.40 -10.81
C ALA A 142 -8.91 1.83 -11.00
N TYR A 143 -9.72 2.66 -11.65
CA TYR A 143 -9.47 4.08 -11.74
C TYR A 143 -10.78 4.85 -11.87
N GLY A 144 -10.73 6.16 -11.60
CA GLY A 144 -11.85 7.07 -11.86
C GLY A 144 -11.42 8.52 -11.68
N GLN A 145 -12.33 9.43 -11.98
CA GLN A 145 -12.12 10.87 -11.90
C GLN A 145 -12.66 11.41 -10.57
N ALA A 146 -11.86 12.20 -9.86
CA ALA A 146 -12.22 12.74 -8.56
C ALA A 146 -13.25 13.87 -8.67
N THR A 147 -14.20 13.87 -7.75
CA THR A 147 -15.21 14.93 -7.63
C THR A 147 -14.65 16.22 -7.02
N GLY A 148 -13.55 16.12 -6.26
CA GLY A 148 -13.01 17.21 -5.43
C GLY A 148 -13.77 17.39 -4.11
N GLU A 149 -14.80 16.57 -3.85
CA GLU A 149 -15.65 16.67 -2.66
C GLU A 149 -15.22 15.64 -1.61
N VAL A 150 -14.51 16.12 -0.59
CA VAL A 150 -14.05 15.29 0.53
C VAL A 150 -15.22 14.95 1.45
N GLN A 151 -15.38 13.66 1.70
CA GLN A 151 -16.29 13.12 2.70
C GLN A 151 -15.48 12.48 3.82
N VAL A 152 -16.04 12.52 5.04
CA VAL A 152 -15.39 12.02 6.25
C VAL A 152 -16.33 11.00 6.90
N ARG A 153 -15.74 9.90 7.39
CA ARG A 153 -16.46 8.87 8.15
C ARG A 153 -15.59 8.28 9.26
N ASP A 154 -16.25 7.66 10.21
CA ASP A 154 -15.61 6.85 11.24
C ASP A 154 -15.01 5.57 10.61
N HIS A 155 -13.93 5.08 11.22
CA HIS A 155 -13.23 3.89 10.79
C HIS A 155 -12.78 3.10 12.03
N GLU A 156 -13.09 1.80 12.06
CA GLU A 156 -12.80 0.90 13.19
C GLU A 156 -13.21 1.40 14.59
N GLY A 157 -14.27 2.21 14.66
CA GLY A 157 -14.77 2.80 15.91
C GLY A 157 -14.07 4.09 16.33
N GLU A 158 -13.08 4.54 15.56
CA GLU A 158 -12.44 5.84 15.72
C GLU A 158 -13.09 6.89 14.82
N LYS A 159 -13.28 8.07 15.39
CA LYS A 159 -14.08 9.13 14.78
C LYS A 159 -13.30 9.87 13.70
N ASP A 160 -13.94 10.12 12.56
CA ASP A 160 -13.38 10.93 11.46
C ASP A 160 -12.02 10.40 10.92
N GLU A 161 -11.73 9.11 11.10
CA GLU A 161 -10.45 8.49 10.70
C GLU A 161 -10.42 7.96 9.25
N CYS A 162 -11.46 8.18 8.47
CA CYS A 162 -11.46 7.92 7.03
C CYS A 162 -11.90 9.17 6.26
N HIS A 163 -11.01 9.67 5.41
CA HIS A 163 -11.35 10.66 4.40
C HIS A 163 -11.49 9.94 3.07
N TYR A 164 -12.49 10.31 2.26
CA TYR A 164 -12.69 9.72 0.94
C TYR A 164 -13.33 10.68 -0.06
N GLN A 165 -13.13 10.43 -1.34
CA GLN A 165 -13.88 11.05 -2.44
C GLN A 165 -14.48 9.96 -3.32
N VAL A 166 -15.74 10.16 -3.74
CA VAL A 166 -16.35 9.33 -4.77
C VAL A 166 -15.72 9.67 -6.11
N LEU A 167 -15.49 8.65 -6.93
CA LEU A 167 -14.91 8.74 -8.26
C LEU A 167 -15.98 8.60 -9.34
N GLU A 168 -16.03 9.56 -10.25
CA GLU A 168 -16.83 9.53 -11.47
C GLU A 168 -16.15 8.68 -12.55
N GLY A 169 -16.94 8.08 -13.45
CA GLY A 169 -16.40 7.20 -14.49
C GLY A 169 -15.65 5.97 -13.98
N PHE A 170 -15.90 5.56 -12.73
CA PHE A 170 -15.15 4.51 -12.06
C PHE A 170 -15.20 3.18 -12.83
N THR A 171 -14.02 2.65 -13.12
CA THR A 171 -13.84 1.43 -13.90
C THR A 171 -12.91 0.48 -13.16
N ILE A 172 -13.38 -0.74 -12.91
CA ILE A 172 -12.55 -1.85 -12.41
C ILE A 172 -11.92 -2.55 -13.61
N LEU A 173 -10.62 -2.77 -13.56
CA LEU A 173 -9.87 -3.43 -14.63
C LEU A 173 -10.07 -4.95 -14.53
N GLU A 174 -10.52 -5.58 -15.61
CA GLU A 174 -10.57 -7.04 -15.72
C GLU A 174 -9.17 -7.66 -15.52
N LYS A 175 -8.15 -6.97 -16.04
CA LYS A 175 -6.74 -7.33 -15.90
C LYS A 175 -6.00 -6.18 -15.21
N PRO A 176 -5.58 -6.35 -13.95
CA PRO A 176 -4.80 -5.35 -13.26
C PRO A 176 -3.50 -5.00 -14.00
N LEU A 177 -3.16 -3.71 -13.99
CA LEU A 177 -1.92 -3.24 -14.59
C LEU A 177 -0.77 -3.34 -13.58
N SER A 178 0.10 -4.34 -13.74
CA SER A 178 1.19 -4.61 -12.80
C SER A 178 2.16 -3.44 -12.63
N ALA A 179 2.81 -3.37 -11.46
CA ALA A 179 3.86 -2.38 -11.18
C ALA A 179 4.98 -2.35 -12.25
N ALA A 180 5.34 -3.51 -12.81
CA ALA A 180 6.34 -3.60 -13.87
C ALA A 180 5.86 -2.95 -15.17
N ALA A 181 4.59 -3.16 -15.54
CA ALA A 181 3.99 -2.53 -16.72
C ALA A 181 3.89 -1.01 -16.56
N ILE A 182 3.49 -0.53 -15.37
CA ILE A 182 3.44 0.91 -15.05
C ILE A 182 4.83 1.53 -15.20
N LYS A 183 5.86 0.95 -14.57
CA LYS A 183 7.24 1.47 -14.67
C LYS A 183 7.75 1.49 -16.10
N LYS A 184 7.43 0.47 -16.90
CA LYS A 184 7.82 0.39 -18.31
C LYS A 184 7.19 1.52 -19.15
N VAL A 185 5.94 1.87 -18.88
CA VAL A 185 5.20 2.89 -19.64
C VAL A 185 5.60 4.30 -19.24
N LEU A 186 5.89 4.50 -17.96
CA LEU A 186 6.32 5.79 -17.43
C LEU A 186 7.81 6.07 -17.65
N ASP A 187 8.61 5.04 -17.94
CA ASP A 187 10.08 5.12 -18.09
C ASP A 187 10.78 5.75 -16.86
N ARG A 188 10.21 5.48 -15.67
CA ARG A 188 10.77 5.93 -14.39
C ARG A 188 10.42 4.98 -13.26
N ASN A 189 11.13 5.13 -12.15
CA ASN A 189 10.78 4.43 -10.93
C ASN A 189 9.58 5.13 -10.26
N VAL A 190 8.57 4.33 -9.91
CA VAL A 190 7.42 4.76 -9.11
C VAL A 190 7.47 4.02 -7.77
N VAL A 191 7.32 4.78 -6.69
CA VAL A 191 7.25 4.23 -5.33
C VAL A 191 5.79 3.91 -5.03
N PHE A 192 5.48 2.62 -4.94
CA PHE A 192 4.12 2.11 -4.68
C PHE A 192 3.85 1.80 -3.19
N LEU A 193 4.81 2.09 -2.32
CA LEU A 193 4.74 1.77 -0.89
C LEU A 193 4.10 2.89 -0.05
N LYS A 194 3.87 4.07 -0.64
CA LYS A 194 3.21 5.20 0.02
C LYS A 194 1.69 5.06 -0.07
N THR A 195 0.97 5.80 0.77
CA THR A 195 -0.49 5.86 0.68
C THR A 195 -0.93 6.46 -0.65
N MET A 196 -0.40 7.64 -0.99
CA MET A 196 -0.68 8.31 -2.25
C MET A 196 0.60 8.86 -2.87
N SER A 197 0.65 8.92 -4.20
CA SER A 197 1.72 9.62 -4.92
C SER A 197 1.18 10.30 -6.17
N GLY A 198 1.68 11.50 -6.44
CA GLY A 198 1.42 12.16 -7.71
C GLY A 198 2.03 11.39 -8.87
N MET A 199 1.33 11.38 -9.99
CA MET A 199 1.72 10.73 -11.23
C MET A 199 1.59 11.72 -12.40
N PRO A 200 2.50 12.71 -12.54
CA PRO A 200 2.36 13.76 -13.56
C PRO A 200 2.21 13.25 -15.00
N ASP A 201 2.75 12.07 -15.26
CA ASP A 201 2.76 11.33 -16.53
C ASP A 201 1.64 10.28 -16.63
N GLY A 202 0.63 10.34 -15.75
CA GLY A 202 -0.44 9.35 -15.62
C GLY A 202 -1.34 9.23 -16.87
N GLN A 203 -1.34 10.21 -17.76
CA GLN A 203 -2.03 10.10 -19.05
C GLN A 203 -1.55 8.89 -19.84
N LYS A 204 -0.24 8.58 -19.83
CA LYS A 204 0.31 7.39 -20.53
C LYS A 204 -0.26 6.08 -19.98
N VAL A 205 -0.55 6.04 -18.67
CA VAL A 205 -1.16 4.88 -18.01
C VAL A 205 -2.62 4.79 -18.38
N LEU A 206 -3.33 5.92 -18.43
CA LEU A 206 -4.73 5.95 -18.85
C LEU A 206 -4.90 5.52 -20.31
N ASP A 207 -4.06 6.02 -21.22
CA ASP A 207 -4.07 5.65 -22.64
C ASP A 207 -3.83 4.14 -22.84
N LEU A 208 -2.95 3.54 -22.03
CA LEU A 208 -2.69 2.10 -22.06
C LEU A 208 -3.88 1.26 -21.57
N ILE A 209 -4.63 1.79 -20.61
CA ILE A 209 -5.82 1.13 -20.07
C ILE A 209 -6.98 1.20 -21.06
N GLN A 210 -7.09 2.30 -21.82
CA GLN A 210 -8.20 2.57 -22.73
C GLN A 210 -7.95 2.11 -24.17
N GLY A 211 -6.69 1.89 -24.56
CA GLY A 211 -6.28 1.40 -25.87
C GLY A 211 -6.26 -0.13 -25.98
#